data_AF-A0A2D4GP80-F1
#
_entry.id   AF-A0A2D4GP80-F1
#
_cell.length_a   1.000
_cell.length_b   1.000
_cell.length_c   1.000
_cell.angle_alpha   90.00
_cell.angle_beta   90.00
_cell.angle_gamma   90.00
#
_symmetry.space_group_name_H-M   'P 1'
#
loop_
_entity.id
_entity.type
_entity.pdbx_description
1 polymer ?
#
loop_
_entity_poly.entity_id
_entity_poly.type
_entity_poly.pdbx_seq_one_letter_code
_entity_poly.pdbx_strand_id
1 'polypeptide(L)'
;ASFFIRPSLRWLRHLRDSIPNSNIRAHQDLTKVIAATEFSADATFNAVKFSARSMASQVTARRLFWLRHWQVDIKNKWKLASDPIGRKKLFVSALDPLLIETRNKRKILPSLLRRQENR
;
A
#
# COMPACT_ATOMS: atom_id res chain seq x y z
N ALA A 1 4.24 -4.53 15.04
CA ALA A 1 3.69 -5.85 15.42
C ALA A 1 4.61 -7.02 15.00
N SER A 2 5.05 -7.12 13.73
CA SER A 2 5.74 -8.34 13.22
C SER A 2 7.18 -8.60 13.70
N PHE A 3 7.90 -7.59 14.20
CA PHE A 3 9.34 -7.72 14.52
C PHE A 3 9.64 -8.80 15.56
N PHE A 4 8.75 -9.00 16.53
CA PHE A 4 8.97 -9.93 17.64
C PHE A 4 8.43 -11.35 17.39
N ILE A 5 7.54 -11.53 16.40
CA ILE A 5 6.85 -12.81 16.17
C ILE A 5 7.78 -13.89 15.61
N ARG A 6 8.69 -13.52 14.69
CA ARG A 6 9.65 -14.48 14.12
C ARG A 6 10.76 -14.88 15.10
N PRO A 7 11.39 -13.95 15.84
CA PRO A 7 12.32 -14.30 16.91
C PRO A 7 11.67 -15.13 18.02
N SER A 8 10.43 -14.81 18.42
CA SER A 8 9.72 -15.57 19.45
C SER A 8 9.41 -16.99 18.99
N LEU A 9 8.99 -17.21 17.74
CA LEU A 9 8.78 -18.56 17.19
C LEU A 9 10.06 -19.39 17.17
N ARG A 10 11.19 -18.79 16.77
CA ARG A 10 12.48 -19.48 16.76
C ARG A 10 12.90 -19.87 18.19
N TRP A 11 12.71 -18.96 19.14
CA TRP A 11 13.00 -19.22 20.54
C TRP A 11 12.08 -20.30 21.13
N LEU A 12 10.77 -20.24 20.85
CA LEU A 12 9.80 -21.25 21.31
C LEU A 12 10.14 -22.64 20.76
N ARG A 13 10.48 -22.75 19.48
CA ARG A 13 10.90 -24.04 18.87
C ARG A 13 12.18 -24.57 19.53
N HIS A 14 13.16 -23.70 19.77
CA HIS A 14 14.38 -24.09 20.48
C HIS A 14 14.11 -24.53 21.93
N LEU A 15 13.20 -23.84 22.62
CA LEU A 15 12.82 -24.17 23.98
C LEU A 15 12.10 -25.52 24.05
N ARG A 16 11.27 -25.85 23.05
CA ARG A 16 10.68 -27.19 22.91
C ARG A 16 11.74 -28.28 22.87
N ASP A 17 12.73 -28.10 22.02
CA ASP A 17 13.74 -29.12 21.74
C ASP A 17 14.72 -29.29 22.92
N SER A 18 14.76 -28.30 23.83
CA SER A 18 15.61 -28.31 25.03
C SER A 18 14.94 -28.92 26.27
N ILE A 19 13.61 -29.08 26.27
CA ILE A 19 12.88 -29.65 27.42
C ILE A 19 12.96 -31.19 27.36
N PRO A 20 13.24 -31.87 28.49
CA PRO A 20 13.20 -33.34 28.53
C PRO A 20 11.82 -33.89 28.14
N ASN A 21 11.80 -34.88 27.25
CA ASN A 21 10.56 -35.52 26.74
C ASN A 21 9.68 -36.15 27.85
N SER A 22 10.19 -36.31 29.07
CA SER A 22 9.42 -36.75 30.24
C SER A 22 8.35 -35.73 30.65
N ASN A 23 8.52 -34.45 30.32
CA ASN A 23 7.55 -33.41 30.68
C ASN A 23 6.52 -33.19 29.55
N ILE A 24 5.57 -34.12 29.44
CA ILE A 24 4.54 -34.15 28.39
C ILE A 24 3.67 -32.88 28.42
N ARG A 25 3.33 -32.38 29.61
CA ARG A 25 2.49 -31.18 29.78
C ARG A 25 3.17 -29.93 29.19
N ALA A 26 4.46 -29.74 29.49
CA ALA A 26 5.22 -28.61 28.97
C ALA A 26 5.29 -28.61 27.43
N HIS A 27 5.46 -29.79 26.81
CA HIS A 27 5.44 -29.93 25.35
C HIS A 27 4.08 -29.59 24.74
N GLN A 28 2.98 -30.02 25.37
CA GLN A 28 1.63 -29.72 24.90
C GLN A 28 1.33 -28.22 24.97
N ASP A 29 1.61 -27.59 26.11
CA ASP A 29 1.34 -26.16 26.29
C ASP A 29 2.20 -25.31 25.37
N LEU A 30 3.47 -25.69 25.18
CA LEU A 30 4.35 -24.99 24.26
C LEU A 30 3.92 -25.17 22.80
N THR A 31 3.38 -26.33 22.42
CA THR A 31 2.79 -26.54 21.09
C THR A 31 1.59 -25.61 20.86
N LYS A 32 0.72 -25.43 21.87
CA LYS A 32 -0.40 -24.47 21.80
C LYS A 32 0.10 -23.04 21.63
N VAL A 33 1.15 -22.65 22.37
CA VAL A 33 1.74 -21.30 22.27
C VAL A 33 2.38 -21.07 20.90
N ILE A 34 3.07 -22.06 20.34
CA ILE A 34 3.62 -21.99 18.97
C ILE A 34 2.48 -21.78 17.97
N ALA A 35 1.43 -22.61 18.02
CA ALA A 35 0.28 -22.49 17.11
C ALA A 35 -0.41 -21.12 17.22
N ALA A 36 -0.63 -20.62 18.45
CA ALA A 36 -1.21 -19.30 18.69
C ALA A 36 -0.32 -18.16 18.14
N THR A 37 1.00 -18.31 18.26
CA THR A 37 1.97 -17.33 17.74
C THR A 37 2.01 -17.32 16.21
N GLU A 38 1.97 -18.50 15.57
CA GLU A 38 1.86 -18.62 14.11
C GLU A 38 0.56 -18.01 13.59
N PHE A 39 -0.57 -18.31 14.25
CA PHE A 39 -1.86 -17.69 13.93
C PHE A 39 -1.82 -16.15 14.05
N SER A 40 -1.19 -15.63 15.11
CA SER A 40 -1.02 -14.18 15.29
C SER A 40 -0.15 -13.57 14.20
N ALA A 41 0.87 -14.29 13.73
CA ALA A 41 1.70 -13.87 12.59
C ALA A 41 0.84 -13.70 11.33
N ASP A 42 0.02 -14.69 11.02
CA ASP A 42 -0.83 -14.68 9.84
C ASP A 42 -1.95 -13.63 9.95
N ALA A 43 -2.56 -13.49 11.12
CA ALA A 43 -3.56 -12.47 11.38
C ALA A 43 -2.98 -11.05 11.19
N THR A 44 -1.79 -10.78 11.71
CA THR A 44 -1.13 -9.48 11.54
C THR A 44 -0.72 -9.22 10.08
N PHE A 45 -0.26 -10.25 9.35
CA PHE A 45 0.02 -10.13 7.93
C PHE A 45 -1.24 -9.80 7.13
N ASN A 46 -2.34 -10.50 7.40
CA ASN A 46 -3.63 -10.24 6.75
C ASN A 46 -4.17 -8.84 7.07
N ALA A 47 -4.03 -8.39 8.32
CA ALA A 47 -4.40 -7.04 8.72
C ALA A 47 -3.59 -5.99 7.95
N VAL A 48 -2.26 -6.13 7.86
CA VAL A 48 -1.39 -5.23 7.10
C VAL A 48 -1.75 -5.23 5.61
N LYS A 49 -2.00 -6.40 5.03
CA LYS A 49 -2.44 -6.54 3.63
C LYS A 49 -3.77 -5.82 3.38
N PHE A 50 -4.73 -5.96 4.29
CA PHE A 50 -6.00 -5.26 4.21
C PHE A 50 -5.82 -3.75 4.35
N SER A 51 -5.03 -3.27 5.33
CA SER A 51 -4.72 -1.86 5.49
C SER A 51 -4.05 -1.27 4.24
N ALA A 52 -3.08 -1.97 3.64
CA ALA A 52 -2.43 -1.54 2.42
C ALA A 52 -3.43 -1.42 1.24
N ARG A 53 -4.34 -2.38 1.10
CA ARG A 53 -5.42 -2.32 0.09
C ARG A 53 -6.38 -1.15 0.35
N SER A 54 -6.78 -0.95 1.60
CA SER A 54 -7.64 0.18 1.99
C SER A 54 -6.98 1.52 1.68
N MET A 55 -5.69 1.68 1.99
CA MET A 55 -4.91 2.86 1.63
C MET A 55 -4.85 3.07 0.11
N ALA A 56 -4.62 2.00 -0.66
CA ALA A 56 -4.61 2.07 -2.11
C ALA A 56 -5.98 2.53 -2.67
N SER A 57 -7.07 1.95 -2.18
CA SER A 57 -8.43 2.37 -2.54
C SER A 57 -8.71 3.83 -2.19
N GLN A 58 -8.26 4.29 -1.02
CA GLN A 58 -8.40 5.70 -0.61
C GLN A 58 -7.63 6.63 -1.55
N VAL A 59 -6.40 6.28 -1.95
CA VAL A 59 -5.61 7.06 -2.91
C VAL A 59 -6.31 7.12 -4.27
N THR A 60 -6.80 5.99 -4.79
CA THR A 60 -7.54 5.93 -6.06
C THR A 60 -8.81 6.79 -6.02
N ALA A 61 -9.59 6.71 -4.94
CA ALA A 61 -10.78 7.53 -4.76
C ALA A 61 -10.44 9.03 -4.76
N ARG A 62 -9.38 9.43 -4.04
CA ARG A 62 -8.88 10.82 -4.05
C ARG A 62 -8.45 11.25 -5.44
N ARG A 63 -7.72 10.42 -6.19
CA ARG A 63 -7.30 10.73 -7.56
C ARG A 63 -8.49 10.98 -8.48
N LEU A 64 -9.49 10.10 -8.44
CA LEU A 64 -10.70 10.25 -9.26
C LEU A 64 -11.49 11.51 -8.86
N PHE A 65 -11.58 11.80 -7.57
CA PHE A 65 -12.23 13.01 -7.07
C PHE A 65 -11.56 14.28 -7.62
N TRP A 66 -10.23 14.37 -7.53
CA TRP A 66 -9.46 15.50 -8.09
C TRP A 66 -9.58 15.58 -9.62
N LEU A 67 -9.56 14.45 -10.33
CA LEU A 67 -9.68 14.40 -11.79
C LEU A 67 -11.10 14.69 -12.31
N ARG A 68 -12.13 14.58 -11.47
CA ARG A 68 -13.54 14.83 -11.84
C ARG A 68 -13.73 16.26 -12.35
N HIS A 69 -13.22 17.24 -11.62
CA HIS A 69 -13.36 18.67 -11.94
C HIS A 69 -12.26 19.19 -12.88
N TRP A 70 -11.23 18.38 -13.16
CA TRP A 70 -10.11 18.80 -13.99
C TRP A 70 -10.47 18.72 -15.50
N GLN A 71 -10.30 19.79 -16.26
CA GLN A 71 -10.56 19.79 -17.72
C GLN A 71 -9.35 19.28 -18.53
N VAL A 72 -9.18 17.97 -18.61
CA VAL A 72 -8.09 17.26 -19.33
C VAL A 72 -8.67 16.17 -20.23
N ASP A 73 -7.98 15.81 -21.32
CA ASP A 73 -8.32 14.64 -22.15
C ASP A 73 -8.53 13.38 -21.29
N ILE A 74 -9.60 12.64 -21.58
CA ILE A 74 -10.01 11.43 -20.87
C ILE A 74 -8.86 10.42 -20.84
N LYS A 75 -8.08 10.29 -21.94
CA LYS A 75 -6.93 9.38 -22.00
C LYS A 75 -5.85 9.74 -20.96
N ASN A 76 -5.54 11.03 -20.82
CA ASN A 76 -4.57 11.52 -19.85
C ASN A 76 -5.09 11.40 -18.41
N LYS A 77 -6.40 11.59 -18.19
CA LYS A 77 -7.03 11.36 -16.87
C LYS A 77 -6.89 9.91 -16.41
N TRP A 78 -7.18 8.95 -17.29
CA TRP A 78 -7.04 7.53 -16.95
C TRP A 78 -5.60 7.15 -16.64
N LYS A 79 -4.63 7.68 -17.40
CA LYS A 79 -3.20 7.48 -17.14
C LYS A 79 -2.75 8.03 -15.77
N LEU A 80 -3.31 9.16 -15.35
CA LEU A 80 -3.05 9.77 -14.03
C LEU A 80 -3.72 8.99 -12.89
N ALA A 81 -4.90 8.41 -13.13
CA ALA A 81 -5.62 7.62 -12.14
C ALA A 81 -4.90 6.28 -11.84
N SER A 82 -4.37 5.63 -12.88
CA SER A 82 -3.74 4.30 -12.82
C SER A 82 -2.24 4.30 -12.45
N ASP A 83 -1.62 5.47 -12.30
CA ASP A 83 -0.20 5.61 -11.96
C ASP A 83 0.17 4.85 -10.67
N PRO A 84 1.34 4.21 -10.54
CA PRO A 84 1.74 3.59 -9.27
C PRO A 84 1.66 4.56 -8.08
N ILE A 85 1.32 4.05 -6.89
CA ILE A 85 1.18 4.88 -5.70
C ILE A 85 2.57 5.29 -5.20
N GLY A 86 2.95 6.55 -5.40
CA GLY A 86 4.18 7.11 -4.84
C GLY A 86 4.01 7.54 -3.38
N ARG A 87 5.14 7.67 -2.68
CA ARG A 87 5.18 7.90 -1.22
C ARG A 87 4.60 9.24 -0.74
N LYS A 88 4.71 10.33 -1.52
CA LYS A 88 4.46 11.70 -1.00
C LYS A 88 3.45 12.53 -1.80
N LYS A 89 3.31 12.31 -3.10
CA LYS A 89 2.43 13.10 -3.98
C LYS A 89 1.31 12.21 -4.55
N LEU A 90 0.12 12.78 -4.67
CA LEU A 90 -1.08 12.06 -5.16
C LEU A 90 -0.95 11.65 -6.64
N PHE A 91 -0.39 12.53 -7.45
CA PHE A 91 0.03 12.29 -8.82
C PHE A 91 1.55 12.49 -8.85
N VAL A 92 2.30 11.45 -9.18
CA VAL A 92 3.77 11.43 -9.13
C VAL A 92 4.30 11.92 -10.48
N SER A 93 5.49 11.47 -10.90
CA SER A 93 6.18 11.70 -12.17
C SER A 93 5.35 11.52 -13.44
N ALA A 94 4.12 11.00 -13.36
CA ALA A 94 3.16 11.00 -14.45
C ALA A 94 2.56 12.40 -14.74
N LEU A 95 2.60 13.32 -13.77
CA LEU A 95 2.09 14.68 -13.92
C LEU A 95 3.10 15.61 -14.61
N ASP A 96 4.38 15.52 -14.23
CA ASP A 96 5.45 16.38 -14.77
C ASP A 96 5.55 16.40 -16.32
N PRO A 97 5.43 15.28 -17.06
CA PRO A 97 5.48 15.28 -18.53
C PRO A 97 4.17 15.77 -19.18
N LEU A 98 3.07 15.87 -18.43
CA LEU A 98 1.79 16.34 -18.96
C LEU A 98 1.55 17.83 -18.72
N LEU A 99 2.34 18.45 -17.85
CA LEU A 99 2.27 19.86 -17.52
C LEU A 99 3.01 20.68 -18.60
N ILE A 100 2.29 21.55 -19.30
CA ILE A 100 2.88 22.56 -20.19
C ILE A 100 3.11 23.82 -19.37
N GLU A 101 4.34 24.34 -19.38
CA GLU A 101 4.63 25.66 -18.81
C GLU A 101 4.03 26.73 -19.70
N THR A 102 3.01 27.42 -19.19
CA THR A 102 2.44 28.57 -19.88
C THR A 102 3.35 29.79 -19.77
N ARG A 103 3.19 30.76 -20.68
CA ARG A 103 3.93 32.04 -20.73
C ARG A 103 3.94 32.80 -19.39
N ASN A 104 2.99 32.51 -18.49
CA ASN A 104 2.85 33.06 -17.14
C ASN A 104 3.63 32.26 -16.06
N LYS A 105 4.57 31.38 -16.45
CA LYS A 105 5.30 30.44 -15.56
C LYS A 105 4.40 29.51 -14.74
N ARG A 106 3.12 29.37 -15.13
CA ARG A 106 2.17 28.44 -14.49
C ARG A 106 2.16 27.13 -15.26
N LYS A 107 2.33 26.01 -14.55
CA LYS A 107 2.22 24.66 -15.11
C LYS A 107 0.74 24.31 -15.29
N ILE A 108 0.27 24.23 -16.53
CA ILE A 108 -1.14 23.91 -16.85
C ILE A 108 -1.14 22.73 -17.82
N LEU A 109 -2.01 21.75 -17.60
CA LEU A 109 -2.25 20.71 -18.60
C LEU A 109 -3.03 21.30 -19.79
N PRO A 110 -2.76 20.88 -21.03
CA PRO A 110 -3.53 21.31 -22.18
C PRO A 110 -4.98 20.87 -22.05
N SER A 111 -5.90 21.83 -21.87
CA SER A 111 -7.33 21.60 -21.97
C SER A 111 -7.73 21.51 -23.46
N LEU A 112 -8.71 20.65 -23.78
CA LEU A 112 -9.23 20.53 -25.14
C LEU A 112 -9.83 21.84 -25.66
N LEU A 113 -10.38 22.67 -24.77
CA LEU A 113 -10.96 23.99 -25.10
C LEU A 113 -9.96 24.94 -25.75
N ARG A 114 -8.70 24.96 -25.29
CA ARG A 114 -7.68 25.86 -25.86
C ARG A 114 -7.16 25.41 -27.24
N ARG A 115 -7.38 24.15 -27.61
CA ARG A 115 -6.98 23.64 -28.93
C ARG A 115 -8.00 23.96 -30.02
N GLN A 116 -9.25 24.24 -29.66
CA GLN A 116 -10.29 24.60 -30.62
C GLN A 116 -10.26 26.09 -31.02
N GLU A 117 -9.70 26.94 -30.17
CA GLU A 117 -9.59 28.40 -30.43
C GLU A 117 -8.46 28.76 -31.41
N ASN A 118 -7.66 27.78 -31.83
CA ASN A 118 -6.51 27.93 -32.73
C ASN A 118 -6.71 27.26 -34.10
N ARG A 119 -7.97 27.10 -34.53
CA ARG A 119 -8.33 26.78 -35.92
C ARG A 119 -9.14 27.92 -36.50
#